data_AF-A0A943JKI1-F1
#
_entry.id   AF-A0A943JKI1-F1
#
_cell.length_a   1.000
_cell.length_b   1.000
_cell.length_c   1.000
_cell.angle_alpha   90.00
_cell.angle_beta   90.00
_cell.angle_gamma   90.00
#
_symmetry.space_group_name_H-M   'P 1'
#
loop_
_entity.id
_entity.type
_entity.pdbx_description
1 polymer ?
#
loop_
_entity_poly.entity_id
_entity_poly.type
_entity_poly.pdbx_seq_one_letter_code
_entity_poly.pdbx_strand_id
1 'polypeptide(L)'
;MLRFEEIDDKYCNQYIEMLQEWKASNTSLTPDILEIPCNNETEYRNIVRTAKNAAIGIHEDRDWYEKCNYYLVVNDQDKLIGITAVRSNLTQLGKDTLGNIAYGIRPSERRKGYAKAVANMLVNKCRELGMNEIVACHYIENDASKRVLESAGAIPTGVLTSEYSGKKIKRYIIRTNTSSEINFTMAKQVFNDYVKQFDREDGSILLKITHTYHVVNLSEYIAKEQGLDEENVVLAKLIALLHDIGRFKQVTLLRNFSDKGFDHADYGVKILFEENLIRKFIQTNKYDEIIKKAIYTHNKYKIEDGLNELEELHCKIIRDADKLDNFRVKEENKFEDSFPETKDASGELSYSAMSDVVYNDFLAHKCIKLEDRKTLIDYWVCILAFIFDLYFKSSLKYIKDKNYIDILIDKIEYKNEETKARMEDIRKCAKKYIEDNI
;
A
#
# COMPACT_ATOMS: atom_id res chain seq x y z
N MET A 1 -18.08 -16.37 2.08
CA MET A 1 -17.55 -15.07 2.49
C MET A 1 -18.29 -13.99 1.71
N LEU A 2 -18.25 -12.73 2.17
CA LEU A 2 -18.79 -11.58 1.44
C LEU A 2 -17.61 -10.69 1.04
N ARG A 3 -17.74 -9.99 -0.09
CA ARG A 3 -16.77 -8.98 -0.54
C ARG A 3 -17.46 -7.76 -1.14
N PHE A 4 -16.75 -6.65 -1.15
CA PHE A 4 -17.14 -5.46 -1.90
C PHE A 4 -16.66 -5.56 -3.34
N GLU A 5 -17.52 -5.15 -4.26
CA GLU A 5 -17.21 -5.01 -5.68
C GLU A 5 -17.60 -3.60 -6.15
N GLU A 6 -16.93 -3.10 -7.19
CA GLU A 6 -17.33 -1.86 -7.84
C GLU A 6 -18.66 -2.05 -8.58
N ILE A 7 -19.38 -0.94 -8.80
CA ILE A 7 -20.54 -0.94 -9.67
C ILE A 7 -20.04 -0.87 -11.12
N ASP A 8 -19.98 -2.02 -11.77
CA ASP A 8 -19.53 -2.19 -13.14
C ASP A 8 -20.50 -3.03 -13.98
N ASP A 9 -20.20 -3.22 -15.27
CA ASP A 9 -21.08 -3.94 -16.21
C ASP A 9 -21.26 -5.43 -15.85
N LYS A 10 -20.36 -6.04 -15.03
CA LYS A 10 -20.39 -7.46 -14.66
C LYS A 10 -21.70 -7.83 -13.95
N TYR A 11 -22.24 -6.92 -13.14
CA TYR A 11 -23.40 -7.20 -12.28
C TYR A 11 -24.73 -6.60 -12.79
N CYS A 12 -24.77 -6.07 -14.02
CA CYS A 12 -25.94 -5.39 -14.61
C CYS A 12 -27.25 -6.17 -14.45
N ASN A 13 -27.30 -7.43 -14.89
CA ASN A 13 -28.52 -8.24 -14.83
C ASN A 13 -28.98 -8.49 -13.39
N GLN A 14 -28.04 -8.85 -12.50
CA GLN A 14 -28.36 -9.08 -11.09
C GLN A 14 -28.81 -7.81 -10.37
N TYR A 15 -28.29 -6.64 -10.76
CA TYR A 15 -28.72 -5.36 -10.23
C TYR A 15 -30.15 -5.03 -10.63
N ILE A 16 -30.51 -5.21 -11.91
CA ILE A 16 -31.88 -4.98 -12.41
C ILE A 16 -32.87 -5.90 -11.68
N GLU A 17 -32.55 -7.20 -11.57
CA GLU A 17 -33.38 -8.16 -10.83
C GLU A 17 -33.53 -7.77 -9.35
N MET A 18 -32.41 -7.43 -8.69
CA MET A 18 -32.41 -7.00 -7.29
C MET A 18 -33.29 -5.75 -7.08
N LEU A 19 -33.24 -4.79 -8.00
CA LEU A 19 -34.05 -3.58 -7.92
C LEU A 19 -35.54 -3.88 -8.14
N GLN A 20 -35.88 -4.79 -9.06
CA GLN A 20 -37.25 -5.26 -9.25
C GLN A 20 -37.80 -5.96 -8.00
N GLU A 21 -37.01 -6.84 -7.36
CA GLU A 21 -37.37 -7.43 -6.07
C GLU A 21 -37.64 -6.38 -5.01
N TRP A 22 -36.84 -5.32 -4.97
CA TRP A 22 -37.01 -4.23 -4.01
C TRP A 22 -38.32 -3.49 -4.22
N LYS A 23 -38.62 -3.12 -5.47
CA LYS A 23 -39.89 -2.49 -5.85
C LYS A 23 -41.08 -3.38 -5.45
N ALA A 24 -40.99 -4.69 -5.71
CA ALA A 24 -42.03 -5.66 -5.34
C ALA A 24 -42.19 -5.82 -3.82
N SER A 25 -41.11 -5.66 -3.05
CA SER A 25 -41.15 -5.79 -1.58
C SER A 25 -41.82 -4.61 -0.85
N ASN A 26 -42.02 -3.48 -1.54
CA ASN A 26 -42.53 -2.23 -0.97
C ASN A 26 -41.76 -1.77 0.29
N THR A 27 -40.45 -2.04 0.32
CA THR A 27 -39.54 -1.58 1.38
C THR A 27 -38.69 -0.41 0.89
N SER A 28 -38.20 0.42 1.82
CA SER A 28 -37.38 1.59 1.47
C SER A 28 -36.14 1.20 0.67
N LEU A 29 -35.85 2.01 -0.35
CA LEU A 29 -34.62 1.91 -1.15
C LEU A 29 -33.50 2.60 -0.37
N THR A 30 -32.44 1.85 -0.08
CA THR A 30 -31.27 2.36 0.65
C THR A 30 -30.06 1.52 0.23
N PRO A 31 -28.93 2.11 -0.18
CA PRO A 31 -28.66 3.55 -0.27
C PRO A 31 -29.43 4.24 -1.42
N ASP A 32 -29.35 5.56 -1.45
CA ASP A 32 -30.04 6.50 -2.33
C ASP A 32 -29.86 6.23 -3.83
N ILE A 33 -28.72 5.65 -4.24
CA ILE A 33 -28.51 5.23 -5.64
C ILE A 33 -29.55 4.21 -6.16
N LEU A 34 -30.19 3.46 -5.25
CA LEU A 34 -31.28 2.53 -5.62
C LEU A 34 -32.57 3.27 -6.02
N GLU A 35 -32.72 4.55 -5.71
CA GLU A 35 -33.88 5.36 -6.11
C GLU A 35 -33.85 5.72 -7.59
N ILE A 36 -32.67 5.67 -8.22
CA ILE A 36 -32.52 5.90 -9.66
C ILE A 36 -33.17 4.74 -10.43
N PRO A 37 -34.14 5.01 -11.33
CA PRO A 37 -34.78 3.96 -12.13
C PRO A 37 -33.76 3.19 -12.97
N CYS A 38 -33.86 1.86 -12.92
CA CYS A 38 -33.05 0.96 -13.75
C CYS A 38 -33.85 -0.29 -14.14
N ASN A 39 -34.12 -0.45 -15.43
CA ASN A 39 -34.89 -1.55 -16.00
C ASN A 39 -34.20 -2.19 -17.22
N ASN A 40 -33.09 -1.61 -17.68
CA ASN A 40 -32.32 -2.05 -18.84
C ASN A 40 -30.84 -1.64 -18.71
N GLU A 41 -30.00 -2.16 -19.59
CA GLU A 41 -28.56 -1.90 -19.60
C GLU A 41 -28.20 -0.41 -19.77
N THR A 42 -28.97 0.33 -20.59
CA THR A 42 -28.73 1.77 -20.81
C THR A 42 -28.93 2.56 -19.52
N GLU A 43 -30.00 2.27 -18.79
CA GLU A 43 -30.26 2.88 -17.48
C GLU A 43 -29.21 2.44 -16.45
N TYR A 44 -28.76 1.19 -16.50
CA TYR A 44 -27.68 0.71 -15.62
C TYR A 44 -26.36 1.46 -15.83
N ARG A 45 -26.00 1.79 -17.08
CA ARG A 45 -24.81 2.63 -17.35
C ARG A 45 -24.92 4.03 -16.71
N ASN A 46 -26.12 4.57 -16.57
CA ASN A 46 -26.32 5.81 -15.82
C ASN A 46 -26.05 5.63 -14.31
N ILE A 47 -26.41 4.48 -13.74
CA ILE A 47 -26.05 4.13 -12.35
C ILE A 47 -24.54 4.09 -12.19
N VAL A 48 -23.83 3.36 -13.07
CA VAL A 48 -22.36 3.26 -13.06
C VAL A 48 -21.73 4.65 -13.14
N ARG A 49 -22.19 5.50 -14.06
CA ARG A 49 -21.70 6.89 -14.21
C ARG A 49 -21.94 7.71 -12.96
N THR A 50 -23.12 7.59 -12.35
CA THR A 50 -23.48 8.32 -11.13
C THR A 50 -22.58 7.90 -9.96
N ALA A 51 -22.36 6.60 -9.78
CA ALA A 51 -21.46 6.09 -8.75
C ALA A 51 -20.02 6.59 -8.92
N LYS A 52 -19.50 6.57 -10.15
CA LYS A 52 -18.15 7.07 -10.48
C LYS A 52 -18.02 8.58 -10.23
N ASN A 53 -19.02 9.36 -10.62
CA ASN A 53 -19.04 10.80 -10.41
C ASN A 53 -19.12 11.14 -8.91
N ALA A 54 -19.96 10.43 -8.14
CA ALA A 54 -20.07 10.62 -6.71
C ALA A 54 -18.77 10.32 -5.95
N ALA A 55 -18.00 9.31 -6.40
CA ALA A 55 -16.71 8.95 -5.81
C ALA A 55 -15.65 10.06 -5.93
N ILE A 56 -15.77 10.91 -6.96
CA ILE A 56 -14.90 12.08 -7.18
C ILE A 56 -15.55 13.42 -6.78
N GLY A 57 -16.73 13.37 -6.14
CA GLY A 57 -17.43 14.55 -5.62
C GLY A 57 -18.24 15.33 -6.66
N ILE A 58 -18.52 14.76 -7.83
CA ILE A 58 -19.38 15.37 -8.86
C ILE A 58 -20.81 14.84 -8.66
N HIS A 59 -21.59 15.48 -7.80
CA HIS A 59 -22.99 15.15 -7.53
C HIS A 59 -23.74 16.36 -6.95
N GLU A 60 -25.06 16.27 -6.84
CA GLU A 60 -25.92 17.37 -6.36
C GLU A 60 -25.99 17.44 -4.82
N ASP A 61 -25.72 16.33 -4.14
CA ASP A 61 -25.82 16.19 -2.67
C ASP A 61 -24.67 16.83 -1.84
N ARG A 62 -24.00 17.87 -2.36
CA ARG A 62 -22.82 18.48 -1.70
C ARG A 62 -23.14 19.15 -0.37
N ASP A 63 -24.41 19.47 -0.13
CA ASP A 63 -24.89 20.00 1.14
C ASP A 63 -24.80 18.97 2.28
N TRP A 64 -24.65 17.67 1.97
CA TRP A 64 -24.55 16.61 2.95
C TRP A 64 -23.14 16.02 3.06
N TYR A 65 -22.43 15.85 1.94
CA TYR A 65 -21.12 15.19 1.89
C TYR A 65 -20.28 15.65 0.70
N GLU A 66 -18.96 15.49 0.80
CA GLU A 66 -18.04 15.84 -0.31
C GLU A 66 -17.96 14.74 -1.38
N LYS A 67 -17.88 13.47 -0.95
CA LYS A 67 -17.71 12.31 -1.84
C LYS A 67 -18.50 11.13 -1.30
N CYS A 68 -18.99 10.26 -2.20
CA CYS A 68 -19.66 9.02 -1.84
C CYS A 68 -19.15 7.86 -2.70
N ASN A 69 -18.67 6.81 -2.04
CA ASN A 69 -18.27 5.57 -2.69
C ASN A 69 -19.36 4.52 -2.52
N TYR A 70 -19.86 3.99 -3.63
CA TYR A 70 -20.83 2.90 -3.63
C TYR A 70 -20.14 1.56 -3.91
N TYR A 71 -20.55 0.52 -3.19
CA TYR A 71 -20.04 -0.84 -3.38
C TYR A 71 -21.19 -1.83 -3.46
N LEU A 72 -21.11 -2.74 -4.43
CA LEU A 72 -21.92 -3.94 -4.47
C LEU A 72 -21.41 -4.92 -3.41
N VAL A 73 -22.31 -5.68 -2.80
CA VAL A 73 -21.97 -6.77 -1.88
C VAL A 73 -22.28 -8.08 -2.57
N VAL A 74 -21.28 -8.91 -2.77
CA VAL A 74 -21.42 -10.22 -3.41
C VAL A 74 -20.89 -11.33 -2.50
N ASN A 75 -21.43 -12.54 -2.66
CA ASN A 75 -20.92 -13.73 -1.97
C ASN A 75 -19.89 -14.49 -2.83
N ASP A 76 -19.34 -15.58 -2.30
CA ASP A 76 -18.33 -16.43 -2.99
C ASP A 76 -18.83 -17.05 -4.31
N GLN A 77 -20.14 -17.06 -4.56
CA GLN A 77 -20.76 -17.57 -5.78
C GLN A 77 -21.08 -16.45 -6.78
N ASP A 78 -20.48 -15.26 -6.62
CA ASP A 78 -20.76 -14.06 -7.42
C ASP A 78 -22.24 -13.60 -7.38
N LYS A 79 -23.00 -14.05 -6.39
CA LYS A 79 -24.40 -13.62 -6.22
C LYS A 79 -24.45 -12.27 -5.53
N LEU A 80 -25.19 -11.33 -6.12
CA LEU A 80 -25.44 -10.00 -5.57
C LEU A 80 -26.38 -10.08 -4.36
N ILE A 81 -25.84 -9.72 -3.20
CA ILE A 81 -26.49 -9.75 -1.89
C ILE A 81 -27.05 -8.37 -1.51
N GLY A 82 -26.46 -7.30 -2.00
CA GLY A 82 -26.88 -5.95 -1.66
C GLY A 82 -25.96 -4.88 -2.22
N ILE A 83 -26.14 -3.67 -1.70
CA ILE A 83 -25.39 -2.48 -2.10
C ILE A 83 -25.18 -1.59 -0.88
N THR A 84 -24.08 -0.84 -0.88
CA THR A 84 -23.67 0.04 0.21
C THR A 84 -23.17 1.38 -0.29
N ALA A 85 -23.10 2.35 0.62
CA ALA A 85 -22.52 3.66 0.40
C ALA A 85 -21.62 4.05 1.58
N VAL A 86 -20.47 4.65 1.28
CA VAL A 86 -19.54 5.27 2.23
C VAL A 86 -19.32 6.73 1.84
N ARG A 87 -19.81 7.65 2.67
CA ARG A 87 -19.76 9.09 2.49
C ARG A 87 -18.62 9.69 3.29
N SER A 88 -17.80 10.50 2.62
CA SER A 88 -16.64 11.20 3.19
C SER A 88 -16.95 12.67 3.44
N ASN A 89 -16.34 13.23 4.49
CA ASN A 89 -16.42 14.65 4.84
C ASN A 89 -17.88 15.16 4.92
N LEU A 90 -18.67 14.56 5.82
CA LEU A 90 -20.03 15.01 6.07
C LEU A 90 -20.04 16.46 6.54
N THR A 91 -20.95 17.25 5.97
CA THR A 91 -21.35 18.54 6.54
C THR A 91 -22.12 18.31 7.85
N GLN A 92 -22.43 19.37 8.58
CA GLN A 92 -23.28 19.25 9.77
C GLN A 92 -24.66 18.68 9.41
N LEU A 93 -25.26 19.15 8.31
CA LEU A 93 -26.54 18.64 7.81
C LEU A 93 -26.47 17.14 7.46
N GLY A 94 -25.36 16.70 6.85
CA GLY A 94 -25.14 15.29 6.55
C GLY A 94 -25.05 14.41 7.80
N LYS A 95 -24.40 14.89 8.87
CA LYS A 95 -24.33 14.20 10.17
C LYS A 95 -25.70 14.08 10.84
N ASP A 96 -26.54 15.07 10.64
CA ASP A 96 -27.85 15.16 11.29
C ASP A 96 -28.98 14.52 10.45
N THR A 97 -28.67 14.04 9.25
CA THR A 97 -29.65 13.47 8.32
C THR A 97 -29.32 12.04 7.88
N LEU A 98 -28.09 11.78 7.44
CA LEU A 98 -27.73 10.57 6.69
C LEU A 98 -26.69 9.69 7.41
N GLY A 99 -25.59 10.29 7.85
CA GLY A 99 -24.40 9.58 8.34
C GLY A 99 -23.45 9.09 7.23
N ASN A 100 -22.30 8.57 7.65
CA ASN A 100 -21.19 8.16 6.80
C ASN A 100 -21.46 6.85 6.07
N ILE A 101 -22.29 5.96 6.62
CA ILE A 101 -22.51 4.62 6.08
C ILE A 101 -23.99 4.37 5.80
N ALA A 102 -24.27 3.71 4.68
CA ALA A 102 -25.59 3.19 4.36
C ALA A 102 -25.47 1.81 3.67
N TYR A 103 -26.46 0.95 3.88
CA TYR A 103 -26.53 -0.35 3.22
C TYR A 103 -27.96 -0.80 2.98
N GLY A 104 -28.14 -1.63 1.96
CA GLY A 104 -29.36 -2.38 1.70
C GLY A 104 -29.03 -3.84 1.38
N ILE A 105 -29.84 -4.76 1.91
CA ILE A 105 -29.78 -6.19 1.59
C ILE A 105 -30.95 -6.57 0.67
N ARG A 106 -30.62 -7.22 -0.46
CA ARG A 106 -31.57 -7.77 -1.45
C ARG A 106 -32.71 -8.50 -0.74
N PRO A 107 -33.99 -8.23 -1.06
CA PRO A 107 -35.13 -8.79 -0.32
C PRO A 107 -35.09 -10.31 -0.14
N SER A 108 -34.76 -11.05 -1.19
CA SER A 108 -34.60 -12.52 -1.15
C SER A 108 -33.43 -13.03 -0.30
N GLU A 109 -32.50 -12.14 0.08
CA GLU A 109 -31.32 -12.43 0.89
C GLU A 109 -31.41 -11.93 2.34
N ARG A 110 -32.54 -11.34 2.74
CA ARG A 110 -32.76 -10.88 4.12
C ARG A 110 -32.91 -12.05 5.10
N ARG A 111 -32.69 -11.75 6.39
CA ARG A 111 -32.74 -12.71 7.51
C ARG A 111 -31.71 -13.84 7.46
N LYS A 112 -30.64 -13.71 6.66
CA LYS A 112 -29.51 -14.64 6.58
C LYS A 112 -28.25 -14.16 7.30
N GLY A 113 -28.35 -13.13 8.15
CA GLY A 113 -27.22 -12.55 8.89
C GLY A 113 -26.37 -11.52 8.13
N TYR A 114 -26.62 -11.31 6.83
CA TYR A 114 -25.80 -10.42 6.00
C TYR A 114 -25.75 -8.96 6.47
N ALA A 115 -26.82 -8.41 7.05
CA ALA A 115 -26.82 -7.02 7.52
C ALA A 115 -25.71 -6.75 8.56
N LYS A 116 -25.51 -7.68 9.51
CA LYS A 116 -24.45 -7.57 10.52
C LYS A 116 -23.05 -7.68 9.89
N ALA A 117 -22.87 -8.61 8.96
CA ALA A 117 -21.61 -8.77 8.25
C ALA A 117 -21.26 -7.51 7.44
N VAL A 118 -22.22 -6.98 6.69
CA VAL A 118 -22.05 -5.77 5.87
C VAL A 118 -21.77 -4.53 6.72
N ALA A 119 -22.43 -4.36 7.87
CA ALA A 119 -22.14 -3.25 8.77
C ALA A 119 -20.68 -3.30 9.28
N ASN A 120 -20.18 -4.46 9.68
CA ASN A 120 -18.78 -4.63 10.07
C ASN A 120 -17.81 -4.38 8.91
N MET A 121 -18.15 -4.84 7.70
CA MET A 121 -17.37 -4.54 6.50
C MET A 121 -17.32 -3.04 6.21
N LEU A 122 -18.42 -2.31 6.39
CA LEU A 122 -18.46 -0.85 6.23
C LEU A 122 -17.62 -0.13 7.28
N VAL A 123 -17.67 -0.54 8.55
CA VAL A 123 -16.80 0.02 9.61
C VAL A 123 -15.32 -0.20 9.27
N ASN A 124 -14.96 -1.40 8.83
CA ASN A 124 -13.60 -1.69 8.37
C ASN A 124 -13.23 -0.83 7.16
N LYS A 125 -14.15 -0.63 6.21
CA LYS A 125 -13.90 0.21 5.03
C LYS A 125 -13.68 1.68 5.41
N CYS A 126 -14.47 2.20 6.34
CA CYS A 126 -14.25 3.53 6.90
C CYS A 126 -12.90 3.64 7.62
N ARG A 127 -12.47 2.59 8.36
CA ARG A 127 -11.13 2.54 8.97
C ARG A 127 -10.03 2.53 7.92
N GLU A 128 -10.17 1.75 6.85
CA GLU A 128 -9.25 1.75 5.71
C GLU A 128 -9.14 3.15 5.09
N LEU A 129 -10.25 3.90 5.02
CA LEU A 129 -10.25 5.28 4.53
C LEU A 129 -9.72 6.29 5.56
N GLY A 130 -9.32 5.83 6.75
CA GLY A 130 -8.83 6.63 7.89
C GLY A 130 -9.87 7.55 8.51
N MET A 131 -11.13 7.12 8.54
CA MET A 131 -12.18 7.81 9.30
C MET A 131 -12.09 7.38 10.77
N ASN A 132 -11.72 8.30 11.66
CA ASN A 132 -11.56 8.02 13.11
C ASN A 132 -12.90 7.88 13.84
N GLU A 133 -13.91 8.58 13.34
CA GLU A 133 -15.28 8.55 13.83
C GLU A 133 -16.24 8.43 12.65
N ILE A 134 -17.15 7.46 12.74
CA ILE A 134 -18.20 7.19 11.75
C ILE A 134 -19.52 7.60 12.39
N VAL A 135 -20.26 8.49 11.74
CA VAL A 135 -21.65 8.79 12.08
C VAL A 135 -22.56 7.79 11.37
N ALA A 136 -23.49 7.18 12.10
CA ALA A 136 -24.51 6.30 11.51
C ALA A 136 -25.88 6.63 12.09
N CYS A 137 -26.92 6.48 11.27
CA CYS A 137 -28.29 6.82 11.65
C CYS A 137 -29.25 5.70 11.27
N HIS A 138 -30.33 5.55 12.03
CA HIS A 138 -31.50 4.77 11.60
C HIS A 138 -32.80 5.47 12.04
N TYR A 139 -33.87 5.24 11.29
CA TYR A 139 -35.22 5.62 11.73
C TYR A 139 -35.60 4.90 13.01
N ILE A 140 -36.21 5.59 13.98
CA ILE A 140 -36.53 5.02 15.29
C ILE A 140 -37.41 3.78 15.19
N GLU A 141 -38.33 3.74 14.22
CA GLU A 141 -39.19 2.59 13.97
C GLU A 141 -38.44 1.32 13.49
N ASN A 142 -37.16 1.44 13.11
CA ASN A 142 -36.35 0.33 12.60
C ASN A 142 -35.44 -0.28 13.68
N ASP A 143 -36.04 -1.11 14.53
CA ASP A 143 -35.33 -1.85 15.59
C ASP A 143 -34.29 -2.86 15.07
N ALA A 144 -34.41 -3.31 13.81
CA ALA A 144 -33.43 -4.21 13.22
C ALA A 144 -32.09 -3.49 12.99
N SER A 145 -32.13 -2.27 12.45
CA SER A 145 -30.93 -1.45 12.25
C SER A 145 -30.27 -1.05 13.57
N LYS A 146 -31.06 -0.78 14.62
CA LYS A 146 -30.53 -0.57 15.98
C LYS A 146 -29.61 -1.72 16.40
N ARG A 147 -30.12 -2.97 16.34
CA ARG A 147 -29.36 -4.15 16.76
C ARG A 147 -28.10 -4.35 15.91
N VAL A 148 -28.17 -4.07 14.62
CA VAL A 148 -27.00 -4.18 13.73
C VAL A 148 -25.93 -3.16 14.12
N LEU A 149 -26.28 -1.88 14.25
CA LEU A 149 -25.34 -0.83 14.61
C LEU A 149 -24.72 -1.04 16.00
N GLU A 150 -25.54 -1.36 17.00
CA GLU A 150 -25.04 -1.66 18.35
C GLU A 150 -24.10 -2.88 18.34
N SER A 151 -24.38 -3.90 17.52
CA SER A 151 -23.49 -5.06 17.36
C SER A 151 -22.17 -4.76 16.62
N ALA A 152 -22.11 -3.63 15.90
CA ALA A 152 -20.92 -3.12 15.22
C ALA A 152 -20.15 -2.11 16.09
N GLY A 153 -20.49 -2.00 17.38
CA GLY A 153 -19.82 -1.11 18.33
C GLY A 153 -20.30 0.34 18.28
N ALA A 154 -21.45 0.62 17.68
CA ALA A 154 -22.00 1.97 17.61
C ALA A 154 -22.56 2.43 18.96
N ILE A 155 -22.16 3.64 19.36
CA ILE A 155 -22.58 4.28 20.61
C ILE A 155 -23.65 5.34 20.28
N PRO A 156 -24.84 5.29 20.89
CA PRO A 156 -25.89 6.26 20.61
C PRO A 156 -25.50 7.66 21.09
N THR A 157 -25.79 8.68 20.28
CA THR A 157 -25.48 10.09 20.58
C THR A 157 -26.70 10.98 20.73
N GLY A 158 -27.89 10.48 20.39
CA GLY A 158 -29.14 11.21 20.55
C GLY A 158 -30.19 10.85 19.51
N VAL A 159 -31.32 11.54 19.61
CA VAL A 159 -32.42 11.49 18.64
C VAL A 159 -32.54 12.84 17.97
N LEU A 160 -32.68 12.83 16.65
CA LEU A 160 -32.83 14.01 15.81
C LEU A 160 -34.08 13.85 14.94
N THR A 161 -34.59 14.95 14.39
CA THR A 161 -35.57 14.92 13.31
C THR A 161 -34.82 15.18 12.01
N SER A 162 -34.83 14.22 11.09
CA SER A 162 -34.19 14.34 9.78
C SER A 162 -34.91 15.42 8.97
N GLU A 163 -34.21 16.46 8.54
CA GLU A 163 -34.79 17.53 7.70
C GLU A 163 -35.22 17.00 6.32
N TYR A 164 -34.55 15.97 5.82
CA TYR A 164 -34.87 15.31 4.56
C TYR A 164 -36.21 14.55 4.61
N SER A 165 -36.47 13.80 5.67
CA SER A 165 -37.64 12.90 5.75
C SER A 165 -38.74 13.39 6.69
N GLY A 166 -38.45 14.39 7.54
CA GLY A 166 -39.32 14.80 8.66
C GLY A 166 -39.44 13.77 9.79
N LYS A 167 -38.77 12.62 9.70
CA LYS A 167 -38.89 11.52 10.66
C LYS A 167 -37.84 11.59 11.76
N LYS A 168 -38.15 10.98 12.90
CA LYS A 168 -37.17 10.83 13.98
C LYS A 168 -36.14 9.76 13.64
N ILE A 169 -34.87 10.13 13.71
CA ILE A 169 -33.73 9.23 13.57
C ILE A 169 -32.97 9.14 14.89
N LYS A 170 -32.37 7.98 15.15
CA LYS A 170 -31.42 7.81 16.24
C LYS A 170 -30.01 7.81 15.65
N ARG A 171 -29.17 8.73 16.13
CA ARG A 171 -27.79 8.93 15.68
C ARG A 171 -26.83 8.15 16.57
N TYR A 172 -25.80 7.60 15.96
CA TYR A 172 -24.72 6.86 16.61
C TYR A 172 -23.37 7.36 16.11
N ILE A 173 -22.35 7.16 16.93
CA ILE A 173 -20.95 7.25 16.56
C ILE A 173 -20.30 5.88 16.68
N ILE A 174 -19.43 5.51 15.75
CA ILE A 174 -18.53 4.38 15.85
C ILE A 174 -17.13 4.95 15.80
N ARG A 175 -16.38 4.82 16.90
CA ARG A 175 -14.96 5.18 16.92
C ARG A 175 -14.21 4.02 16.32
N THR A 176 -13.51 4.26 15.22
CA THR A 176 -12.73 3.22 14.56
C THR A 176 -11.35 3.04 15.20
N ASN A 177 -10.97 3.98 16.07
CA ASN A 177 -9.64 4.14 16.65
C ASN A 177 -8.59 3.72 15.62
N THR A 178 -8.30 4.55 14.62
CA THR A 178 -7.00 4.43 13.96
C THR A 178 -5.98 4.68 15.06
N SER A 179 -5.27 3.65 15.50
CA SER A 179 -4.24 3.84 16.54
C SER A 179 -3.10 4.74 16.03
N SER A 180 -3.04 4.97 14.71
CA SER A 180 -2.04 5.82 14.07
C SER A 180 -2.62 7.16 13.60
N GLU A 181 -1.86 8.25 13.84
CA GLU A 181 -2.06 9.57 13.23
C GLU A 181 -1.80 9.58 11.71
N ILE A 182 -1.23 8.50 11.18
CA ILE A 182 -0.86 8.35 9.78
C ILE A 182 -1.94 7.54 9.03
N ASN A 183 -2.61 8.17 8.07
CA ASN A 183 -3.53 7.48 7.17
C ASN A 183 -2.77 6.88 5.97
N PHE A 184 -2.25 5.66 6.14
CA PHE A 184 -1.46 4.99 5.10
C PHE A 184 -2.23 4.76 3.80
N THR A 185 -3.53 4.45 3.87
CA THR A 185 -4.34 4.26 2.66
C THR A 185 -4.45 5.54 1.86
N MET A 186 -4.64 6.68 2.53
CA MET A 186 -4.62 7.99 1.87
C MET A 186 -3.23 8.27 1.28
N ALA A 187 -2.15 8.03 2.01
CA ALA A 187 -0.79 8.20 1.49
C ALA A 187 -0.53 7.32 0.25
N LYS A 188 -0.98 6.06 0.28
CA LYS A 188 -0.92 5.11 -0.85
C LYS A 188 -1.72 5.61 -2.05
N GLN A 189 -2.92 6.15 -1.82
CA GLN A 189 -3.73 6.73 -2.89
C GLN A 189 -3.03 7.94 -3.53
N VAL A 190 -2.47 8.82 -2.71
CA VAL A 190 -1.72 10.00 -3.17
C VAL A 190 -0.47 9.58 -3.94
N PHE A 191 0.23 8.52 -3.51
CA PHE A 191 1.36 7.96 -4.25
C PHE A 191 0.92 7.41 -5.61
N ASN A 192 -0.18 6.65 -5.65
CA ASN A 192 -0.74 6.15 -6.90
C ASN A 192 -1.11 7.26 -7.86
N ASP A 193 -1.72 8.34 -7.37
CA ASP A 193 -2.06 9.49 -8.19
C ASP A 193 -0.81 10.26 -8.65
N TYR A 194 0.23 10.32 -7.81
CA TYR A 194 1.54 10.87 -8.20
C TYR A 194 2.19 10.05 -9.32
N VAL A 195 2.17 8.71 -9.26
CA VAL A 195 2.85 7.91 -10.29
C VAL A 195 2.09 7.79 -11.61
N LYS A 196 0.79 8.10 -11.64
CA LYS A 196 -0.02 8.13 -12.89
C LYS A 196 0.48 9.14 -13.92
N GLN A 197 1.29 10.12 -13.53
CA GLN A 197 1.86 11.10 -14.46
C GLN A 197 3.06 10.55 -15.26
N PHE A 198 3.56 9.36 -14.92
CA PHE A 198 4.66 8.71 -15.63
C PHE A 198 4.14 7.58 -16.52
N ASP A 199 4.90 7.27 -17.58
CA ASP A 199 4.55 6.19 -18.50
C ASP A 199 4.69 4.84 -17.80
N ARG A 200 3.58 4.12 -17.66
CA ARG A 200 3.55 2.80 -17.00
C ARG A 200 3.99 1.67 -17.93
N GLU A 201 4.05 1.93 -19.23
CA GLU A 201 4.60 1.00 -20.21
C GLU A 201 6.14 1.05 -20.22
N ASP A 202 6.75 2.07 -19.60
CA ASP A 202 8.18 2.06 -19.30
C ASP A 202 8.47 1.03 -18.20
N GLY A 203 9.13 -0.06 -18.60
CA GLY A 203 9.49 -1.16 -17.71
C GLY A 203 10.30 -0.73 -16.48
N SER A 204 11.05 0.37 -16.57
CA SER A 204 11.84 0.89 -15.45
C SER A 204 10.96 1.62 -14.43
N ILE A 205 9.96 2.37 -14.89
CA ILE A 205 8.94 2.98 -14.02
C ILE A 205 8.13 1.88 -13.33
N LEU A 206 7.70 0.86 -14.08
CA LEU A 206 6.95 -0.27 -13.53
C LEU A 206 7.78 -1.03 -12.48
N LEU A 207 9.06 -1.28 -12.75
CA LEU A 207 9.97 -1.92 -11.80
C LEU A 207 10.09 -1.09 -10.52
N LYS A 208 10.18 0.24 -10.62
CA LYS A 208 10.27 1.13 -9.45
C LYS A 208 8.98 1.20 -8.63
N ILE A 209 7.81 1.20 -9.27
CA ILE A 209 6.52 1.11 -8.57
C ILE A 209 6.42 -0.24 -7.85
N THR A 210 6.79 -1.33 -8.52
CA THR A 210 6.78 -2.68 -7.95
C THR A 210 7.71 -2.76 -6.74
N HIS A 211 8.97 -2.34 -6.92
CA HIS A 211 9.97 -2.24 -5.86
C HIS A 211 9.44 -1.48 -4.65
N THR A 212 8.88 -0.28 -4.84
CA THR A 212 8.32 0.53 -3.75
C THR A 212 7.30 -0.25 -2.92
N TYR A 213 6.37 -0.97 -3.55
CA TYR A 213 5.36 -1.74 -2.83
C TYR A 213 5.92 -2.99 -2.13
N HIS A 214 6.96 -3.61 -2.69
CA HIS A 214 7.67 -4.68 -1.99
C HIS A 214 8.42 -4.15 -0.77
N VAL A 215 9.13 -3.03 -0.88
CA VAL A 215 9.81 -2.37 0.25
C VAL A 215 8.79 -1.97 1.33
N VAL A 216 7.60 -1.50 0.96
CA VAL A 216 6.49 -1.25 1.93
C VAL A 216 6.14 -2.52 2.72
N ASN A 217 5.98 -3.66 2.04
CA ASN A 217 5.62 -4.91 2.70
C ASN A 217 6.77 -5.44 3.59
N LEU A 218 8.01 -5.27 3.14
CA LEU A 218 9.20 -5.67 3.89
C LEU A 218 9.43 -4.78 5.12
N SER A 219 9.22 -3.47 5.00
CA SER A 219 9.24 -2.55 6.16
C SER A 219 8.15 -2.88 7.17
N GLU A 220 6.95 -3.25 6.71
CA GLU A 220 5.88 -3.73 7.60
C GLU A 220 6.27 -5.03 8.31
N TYR A 221 6.85 -5.99 7.58
CA TYR A 221 7.35 -7.25 8.14
C TYR A 221 8.42 -7.01 9.20
N ILE A 222 9.48 -6.26 8.89
CA ILE A 222 10.57 -5.96 9.82
C ILE A 222 10.03 -5.24 11.07
N ALA A 223 9.21 -4.20 10.90
CA ALA A 223 8.64 -3.45 12.01
C ALA A 223 7.81 -4.35 12.96
N LYS A 224 7.04 -5.30 12.42
CA LYS A 224 6.27 -6.25 13.22
C LYS A 224 7.14 -7.27 13.95
N GLU A 225 8.18 -7.78 13.30
CA GLU A 225 9.14 -8.69 13.94
C GLU A 225 9.95 -8.02 15.06
N GLN A 226 10.13 -6.70 14.98
CA GLN A 226 10.70 -5.90 16.07
C GLN A 226 9.69 -5.57 17.19
N GLY A 227 8.43 -6.00 17.07
CA GLY A 227 7.39 -5.77 18.07
C GLY A 227 6.95 -4.32 18.20
N LEU A 228 7.10 -3.52 17.13
CA LEU A 228 6.71 -2.11 17.13
C LEU A 228 5.19 -1.93 17.20
N ASP A 229 4.76 -0.80 17.78
CA ASP A 229 3.35 -0.43 17.82
C ASP A 229 2.79 -0.06 16.44
N GLU A 230 1.46 0.04 16.35
CA GLU A 230 0.77 0.32 15.08
C GLU A 230 1.22 1.64 14.45
N GLU A 231 1.48 2.68 15.26
CA GLU A 231 1.97 3.98 14.78
C GLU A 231 3.33 3.85 14.08
N ASN A 232 4.29 3.15 14.70
CA ASN A 232 5.61 2.95 14.11
C ASN A 232 5.59 1.98 12.92
N VAL A 233 4.75 0.94 12.95
CA VAL A 233 4.56 0.07 11.78
C VAL A 233 4.04 0.87 10.59
N VAL A 234 3.07 1.76 10.83
CA VAL A 234 2.52 2.61 9.77
C VAL A 234 3.53 3.66 9.30
N LEU A 235 4.33 4.25 10.22
CA LEU A 235 5.40 5.19 9.86
C LEU A 235 6.47 4.52 8.98
N ALA A 236 6.90 3.31 9.31
CA ALA A 236 7.86 2.55 8.50
C ALA A 236 7.33 2.29 7.07
N LYS A 237 6.03 1.98 6.95
CA LYS A 237 5.36 1.83 5.64
C LYS A 237 5.31 3.14 4.86
N LEU A 238 5.01 4.26 5.53
CA LEU A 238 4.99 5.57 4.89
C LEU A 238 6.37 5.95 4.36
N ILE A 239 7.42 5.75 5.16
CA ILE A 239 8.82 5.98 4.75
C ILE A 239 9.15 5.13 3.53
N ALA A 240 8.82 3.83 3.58
CA ALA A 240 9.02 2.92 2.45
C ALA A 240 8.26 3.31 1.19
N LEU A 241 7.04 3.85 1.31
CA LEU A 241 6.27 4.33 0.16
C LEU A 241 6.95 5.53 -0.53
N LEU A 242 7.74 6.30 0.22
CA LEU A 242 8.32 7.56 -0.24
C LEU A 242 9.84 7.52 -0.49
N HIS A 243 10.55 6.46 -0.09
CA HIS A 243 12.02 6.41 -0.11
C HIS A 243 12.63 6.71 -1.49
N ASP A 244 12.04 6.15 -2.54
CA ASP A 244 12.51 6.28 -3.92
C ASP A 244 11.76 7.37 -4.71
N ILE A 245 11.01 8.26 -4.05
CA ILE A 245 10.18 9.27 -4.74
C ILE A 245 11.00 10.16 -5.69
N GLY A 246 12.27 10.41 -5.36
CA GLY A 246 13.20 11.17 -6.21
C GLY A 246 13.49 10.49 -7.55
N ARG A 247 13.40 9.16 -7.64
CA ARG A 247 13.66 8.38 -8.86
C ARG A 247 12.66 8.69 -9.96
N PHE A 248 11.39 8.87 -9.63
CA PHE A 248 10.36 9.10 -10.64
C PHE A 248 10.56 10.43 -11.40
N LYS A 249 11.03 11.47 -10.69
CA LYS A 249 11.33 12.77 -11.30
C LYS A 249 12.69 12.78 -12.00
N GLN A 250 13.65 11.94 -11.58
CA GLN A 250 14.91 11.68 -12.30
C GLN A 250 14.65 11.21 -13.73
N VAL A 251 13.69 10.30 -13.93
CA VAL A 251 13.33 9.79 -15.27
C VAL A 251 12.80 10.90 -16.17
N THR A 252 11.97 11.80 -15.63
CA THR A 252 11.41 12.93 -16.39
C THR A 252 12.48 13.93 -16.82
N LEU A 253 13.51 14.15 -15.98
CA LEU A 253 14.54 15.17 -16.21
C LEU A 253 15.74 14.64 -17.03
N LEU A 254 16.17 13.40 -16.79
CA LEU A 254 17.43 12.85 -17.31
C LEU A 254 17.24 11.68 -18.28
N ARG A 255 16.02 11.13 -18.42
CA ARG A 255 15.71 9.93 -19.22
C ARG A 255 16.58 8.70 -18.88
N ASN A 256 17.15 8.65 -17.69
CA ASN A 256 17.93 7.52 -17.19
C ASN A 256 17.91 7.51 -15.65
N PHE A 257 18.32 6.39 -15.04
CA PHE A 257 18.45 6.20 -13.60
C PHE A 257 19.89 6.29 -13.10
N SER A 258 20.79 6.92 -13.87
CA SER A 258 22.19 7.05 -13.46
C SER A 258 22.32 8.05 -12.32
N ASP A 259 22.91 7.61 -11.21
CA ASP A 259 23.17 8.47 -10.05
C ASP A 259 24.39 9.39 -10.26
N LYS A 260 25.05 9.32 -11.43
CA LYS A 260 26.15 10.21 -11.76
C LYS A 260 25.65 11.65 -11.86
N GLY A 261 25.89 12.42 -10.80
CA GLY A 261 25.49 13.82 -10.69
C GLY A 261 24.05 14.03 -10.22
N PHE A 262 23.36 12.98 -9.75
CA PHE A 262 22.02 13.07 -9.19
C PHE A 262 21.83 12.04 -8.07
N ASP A 263 21.70 12.51 -6.84
CA ASP A 263 21.36 11.65 -5.70
C ASP A 263 19.85 11.65 -5.48
N HIS A 264 19.22 10.50 -5.66
CA HIS A 264 17.77 10.37 -5.61
C HIS A 264 17.19 10.53 -4.20
N ALA A 265 17.96 10.19 -3.16
CA ALA A 265 17.56 10.39 -1.77
C ALA A 265 17.57 11.89 -1.42
N ASP A 266 18.64 12.60 -1.80
CA ASP A 266 18.75 14.04 -1.60
C ASP A 266 17.63 14.79 -2.33
N TYR A 267 17.39 14.40 -3.59
CA TYR A 267 16.31 15.01 -4.36
C TYR A 267 14.92 14.64 -3.82
N GLY A 268 14.74 13.41 -3.34
CA GLY A 268 13.52 12.96 -2.66
C GLY A 268 13.20 13.82 -1.43
N VAL A 269 14.21 14.08 -0.60
CA VAL A 269 14.09 14.99 0.55
C VAL A 269 13.71 16.41 0.12
N LYS A 270 14.40 16.93 -0.91
CA LYS A 270 14.10 18.26 -1.46
C LYS A 270 12.63 18.38 -1.88
N ILE A 271 12.13 17.45 -2.69
CA ILE A 271 10.75 17.56 -3.19
C ILE A 271 9.72 17.36 -2.07
N LEU A 272 9.99 16.48 -1.11
CA LEU A 272 9.06 16.21 -0.02
C LEU A 272 8.97 17.42 0.93
N PHE A 273 10.11 17.99 1.32
CA PHE A 273 10.15 18.98 2.40
C PHE A 273 10.35 20.42 1.92
N GLU A 274 11.20 20.68 0.92
CA GLU A 274 11.39 22.04 0.40
C GLU A 274 10.26 22.45 -0.55
N GLU A 275 9.79 21.54 -1.42
CA GLU A 275 8.61 21.77 -2.28
C GLU A 275 7.28 21.44 -1.57
N ASN A 276 7.32 21.07 -0.28
CA ASN A 276 6.17 20.80 0.59
C ASN A 276 5.22 19.68 0.09
N LEU A 277 5.71 18.76 -0.75
CA LEU A 277 4.91 17.65 -1.26
C LEU A 277 4.46 16.68 -0.15
N ILE A 278 5.24 16.57 0.94
CA ILE A 278 4.96 15.70 2.08
C ILE A 278 3.56 15.93 2.67
N ARG A 279 3.03 17.17 2.61
CA ARG A 279 1.70 17.50 3.14
C ARG A 279 0.54 16.88 2.40
N LYS A 280 0.77 16.38 1.18
CA LYS A 280 -0.22 15.55 0.49
C LYS A 280 -0.30 14.14 1.09
N PHE A 281 0.79 13.64 1.67
CA PHE A 281 0.90 12.29 2.22
C PHE A 281 0.57 12.21 3.71
N ILE A 282 0.90 13.26 4.47
CA ILE A 282 0.67 13.33 5.92
C ILE A 282 0.46 14.77 6.37
N GLN A 283 -0.61 15.02 7.14
CA GLN A 283 -0.96 16.39 7.56
C GLN A 283 -0.10 16.88 8.73
N THR A 284 0.21 16.02 9.68
CA THR A 284 1.07 16.36 10.83
C THR A 284 2.54 16.47 10.44
N ASN A 285 3.28 17.36 11.08
CA ASN A 285 4.73 17.52 10.94
C ASN A 285 5.54 16.74 11.99
N LYS A 286 4.85 16.05 12.91
CA LYS A 286 5.45 15.28 14.01
C LYS A 286 6.54 14.30 13.58
N TYR A 287 6.41 13.73 12.38
CA TYR A 287 7.31 12.70 11.86
C TYR A 287 8.29 13.20 10.80
N ASP A 288 8.32 14.51 10.53
CA ASP A 288 9.07 15.08 9.40
C ASP A 288 10.55 14.74 9.46
N GLU A 289 11.20 14.96 10.60
CA GLU A 289 12.63 14.71 10.74
C GLU A 289 12.96 13.22 10.62
N ILE A 290 12.10 12.33 11.14
CA ILE A 290 12.28 10.87 11.01
C ILE A 290 12.17 10.47 9.53
N ILE A 291 11.12 10.92 8.84
CA ILE A 291 10.90 10.62 7.41
C ILE A 291 12.06 11.19 6.57
N LYS A 292 12.42 12.45 6.80
CA LYS A 292 13.50 13.14 6.10
C LYS A 292 14.83 12.41 6.24
N LYS A 293 15.22 12.07 7.47
CA LYS A 293 16.46 11.37 7.76
C LYS A 293 16.44 9.98 7.15
N ALA A 294 15.39 9.20 7.38
CA ALA A 294 15.30 7.84 6.83
C ALA A 294 15.40 7.82 5.30
N ILE A 295 14.70 8.73 4.61
CA ILE A 295 14.82 8.88 3.15
C ILE A 295 16.23 9.35 2.78
N TYR A 296 16.80 10.32 3.47
CA TYR A 296 18.15 10.82 3.17
C TYR A 296 19.21 9.70 3.25
N THR A 297 19.21 8.89 4.31
CA THR A 297 20.29 7.91 4.54
C THR A 297 20.15 6.62 3.73
N HIS A 298 18.97 6.30 3.19
CA HIS A 298 18.72 4.92 2.70
C HIS A 298 19.71 4.46 1.61
N ASN A 299 20.20 5.36 0.75
CA ASN A 299 21.18 5.05 -0.29
C ASN A 299 22.64 5.39 0.10
N LYS A 300 22.87 5.97 1.28
CA LYS A 300 24.21 6.41 1.73
C LYS A 300 25.04 5.22 2.22
N TYR A 301 26.36 5.40 2.25
CA TYR A 301 27.27 4.34 2.70
C TYR A 301 27.05 3.94 4.16
N LYS A 302 26.78 4.92 5.04
CA LYS A 302 26.47 4.70 6.44
C LYS A 302 25.32 5.61 6.89
N ILE A 303 24.67 5.23 7.97
CA ILE A 303 23.72 6.08 8.70
C ILE A 303 24.52 7.21 9.38
N GLU A 304 23.93 8.40 9.48
CA GLU A 304 24.54 9.55 10.17
C GLU A 304 24.70 9.30 11.67
N ASP A 305 25.75 9.86 12.25
CA ASP A 305 25.98 9.81 13.71
C ASP A 305 25.08 10.85 14.42
N GLY A 306 24.65 10.56 15.65
CA GLY A 306 23.89 11.51 16.48
C GLY A 306 22.37 11.55 16.24
N LEU A 307 21.82 10.55 15.55
CA LEU A 307 20.37 10.33 15.46
C LEU A 307 19.79 9.90 16.81
N ASN A 308 18.52 10.26 17.07
CA ASN A 308 17.80 9.67 18.20
C ASN A 308 17.34 8.23 17.90
N GLU A 309 16.92 7.49 18.93
CA GLU A 309 16.56 6.07 18.81
C GLU A 309 15.50 5.79 17.74
N LEU A 310 14.46 6.65 17.63
CA LEU A 310 13.39 6.47 16.63
C LEU A 310 13.88 6.80 15.21
N GLU A 311 14.66 7.86 15.06
CA GLU A 311 15.28 8.23 13.78
C GLU A 311 16.19 7.12 13.28
N GLU A 312 17.08 6.62 14.13
CA GLU A 312 18.00 5.54 13.79
C GLU A 312 17.24 4.24 13.48
N LEU A 313 16.22 3.89 14.27
CA LEU A 313 15.37 2.73 14.04
C LEU A 313 14.75 2.75 12.64
N HIS A 314 14.09 3.83 12.26
CA HIS A 314 13.43 3.93 10.95
C HIS A 314 14.43 4.00 9.79
N CYS A 315 15.62 4.59 10.00
CA CYS A 315 16.72 4.53 9.03
C CYS A 315 17.17 3.08 8.79
N LYS A 316 17.31 2.27 9.85
CA LYS A 316 17.68 0.86 9.74
C LYS A 316 16.60 0.05 9.02
N ILE A 317 15.31 0.28 9.34
CA ILE A 317 14.19 -0.46 8.73
C ILE A 317 14.16 -0.25 7.22
N ILE A 318 14.22 1.00 6.76
CA ILE A 318 14.15 1.27 5.31
C ILE A 318 15.38 0.71 4.57
N ARG A 319 16.58 0.80 5.16
CA ARG A 319 17.81 0.26 4.58
C ARG A 319 17.76 -1.26 4.46
N ASP A 320 17.25 -1.96 5.46
CA ASP A 320 17.06 -3.40 5.39
C ASP A 320 16.02 -3.75 4.33
N ALA A 321 14.84 -3.13 4.37
CA ALA A 321 13.74 -3.42 3.44
C ALA A 321 14.12 -3.20 1.96
N ASP A 322 14.84 -2.12 1.66
CA ASP A 322 15.35 -1.81 0.31
C ASP A 322 16.36 -2.86 -0.18
N LYS A 323 17.32 -3.25 0.68
CA LYS A 323 18.28 -4.31 0.36
C LYS A 323 17.62 -5.67 0.18
N LEU A 324 16.62 -6.00 1.01
CA LEU A 324 15.89 -7.25 0.89
C LEU A 324 15.15 -7.36 -0.46
N ASP A 325 14.52 -6.28 -0.93
CA ASP A 325 13.86 -6.33 -2.25
C ASP A 325 14.86 -6.44 -3.40
N ASN A 326 16.08 -5.92 -3.24
CA ASN A 326 17.13 -6.10 -4.24
C ASN A 326 17.45 -7.57 -4.52
N PHE A 327 17.37 -8.47 -3.52
CA PHE A 327 17.52 -9.91 -3.74
C PHE A 327 16.42 -10.47 -4.65
N ARG A 328 15.15 -10.11 -4.42
CA ARG A 328 14.03 -10.48 -5.32
C ARG A 328 14.27 -9.93 -6.72
N VAL A 329 14.62 -8.66 -6.86
CA VAL A 329 14.90 -8.04 -8.16
C VAL A 329 15.98 -8.83 -8.91
N LYS A 330 17.04 -9.26 -8.22
CA LYS A 330 18.13 -10.05 -8.82
C LYS A 330 17.72 -11.49 -9.10
N GLU A 331 16.77 -12.06 -8.37
CA GLU A 331 16.19 -13.37 -8.67
C GLU A 331 15.32 -13.31 -9.93
N GLU A 332 14.45 -12.31 -10.05
CA GLU A 332 13.40 -12.27 -11.07
C GLU A 332 13.87 -11.68 -12.41
N ASN A 333 14.82 -10.75 -12.42
CA ASN A 333 15.24 -10.02 -13.63
C ASN A 333 16.57 -10.52 -14.20
N LYS A 334 16.85 -10.21 -15.47
CA LYS A 334 18.17 -10.49 -16.05
C LYS A 334 19.24 -9.58 -15.45
N PHE A 335 20.50 -9.94 -15.67
CA PHE A 335 21.63 -9.18 -15.13
C PHE A 335 21.66 -7.76 -15.71
N GLU A 336 21.41 -7.61 -17.01
CA GLU A 336 21.45 -6.35 -17.76
C GLU A 336 20.35 -5.38 -17.29
N ASP A 337 19.15 -5.89 -17.02
CA ASP A 337 18.04 -5.10 -16.46
C ASP A 337 18.35 -4.61 -15.04
N SER A 338 19.14 -5.41 -14.30
CA SER A 338 19.55 -5.13 -12.94
C SER A 338 20.73 -4.17 -12.81
N PHE A 339 21.55 -4.07 -13.85
CA PHE A 339 22.78 -3.27 -13.93
C PHE A 339 22.91 -2.61 -15.31
N PRO A 340 22.01 -1.66 -15.66
CA PRO A 340 21.92 -1.11 -17.01
C PRO A 340 23.15 -0.29 -17.45
N GLU A 341 23.99 0.15 -16.51
CA GLU A 341 25.27 0.80 -16.83
C GLU A 341 26.37 -0.20 -17.25
N THR A 342 26.14 -1.49 -17.05
CA THR A 342 27.07 -2.55 -17.45
C THR A 342 26.61 -3.18 -18.76
N LYS A 343 27.48 -3.22 -19.77
CA LYS A 343 27.18 -3.89 -21.04
C LYS A 343 27.60 -5.35 -20.93
N ASP A 344 26.72 -6.24 -20.50
CA ASP A 344 26.93 -7.68 -20.69
C ASP A 344 26.57 -8.05 -22.14
N ALA A 345 27.45 -7.68 -23.08
CA ALA A 345 27.28 -8.05 -24.46
C ALA A 345 27.60 -9.55 -24.60
N SER A 346 26.58 -10.38 -24.80
CA SER A 346 26.74 -11.77 -25.28
C SER A 346 27.47 -12.76 -24.34
N GLY A 347 27.22 -12.70 -23.03
CA GLY A 347 27.61 -13.76 -22.08
C GLY A 347 28.98 -13.58 -21.42
N GLU A 348 29.46 -12.34 -21.32
CA GLU A 348 30.72 -11.99 -20.65
C GLU A 348 30.65 -12.27 -19.14
N LEU A 349 29.46 -12.18 -18.52
CA LEU A 349 29.26 -12.47 -17.10
C LEU A 349 29.75 -13.87 -16.71
N SER A 350 29.49 -14.88 -17.56
CA SER A 350 29.85 -16.28 -17.29
C SER A 350 31.37 -16.51 -17.26
N TYR A 351 32.14 -15.68 -17.97
CA TYR A 351 33.61 -15.75 -18.03
C TYR A 351 34.29 -14.70 -17.12
N SER A 352 33.50 -13.86 -16.45
CA SER A 352 33.98 -12.73 -15.66
C SER A 352 34.87 -13.17 -14.51
N ALA A 353 36.05 -12.57 -14.39
CA ALA A 353 36.97 -12.79 -13.27
C ALA A 353 36.54 -11.94 -12.07
N MET A 354 36.56 -12.53 -10.87
CA MET A 354 36.30 -11.78 -9.63
C MET A 354 37.56 -11.05 -9.17
N SER A 355 37.44 -9.77 -8.87
CA SER A 355 38.56 -8.98 -8.36
C SER A 355 38.99 -9.46 -6.96
N ASP A 356 40.30 -9.50 -6.70
CA ASP A 356 40.85 -9.92 -5.40
C ASP A 356 40.35 -9.05 -4.24
N VAL A 357 40.23 -7.75 -4.46
CA VAL A 357 39.72 -6.80 -3.45
C VAL A 357 38.30 -7.19 -3.04
N VAL A 358 37.44 -7.48 -4.02
CA VAL A 358 36.03 -7.84 -3.79
C VAL A 358 35.91 -9.18 -3.06
N TYR A 359 36.69 -10.19 -3.48
CA TYR A 359 36.74 -11.48 -2.81
C TYR A 359 37.18 -11.34 -1.34
N ASN A 360 38.29 -10.64 -1.10
CA ASN A 360 38.85 -10.46 0.23
C ASN A 360 37.93 -9.64 1.15
N ASP A 361 37.29 -8.58 0.64
CA ASP A 361 36.36 -7.78 1.43
C ASP A 361 35.09 -8.56 1.76
N PHE A 362 34.58 -9.39 0.86
CA PHE A 362 33.45 -10.28 1.16
C PHE A 362 33.80 -11.25 2.30
N LEU A 363 34.95 -11.92 2.21
CA LEU A 363 35.40 -12.85 3.26
C LEU A 363 35.70 -12.15 4.59
N ALA A 364 36.00 -10.85 4.56
CA ALA A 364 36.14 -10.02 5.74
C ALA A 364 34.80 -9.44 6.27
N HIS A 365 33.66 -9.92 5.77
CA HIS A 365 32.32 -9.46 6.12
C HIS A 365 32.09 -7.96 5.89
N LYS A 366 32.59 -7.42 4.77
CA LYS A 366 32.39 -6.02 4.39
C LYS A 366 31.49 -5.90 3.17
N CYS A 367 30.72 -4.82 3.10
CA CYS A 367 30.04 -4.43 1.88
C CYS A 367 31.04 -3.97 0.81
N ILE A 368 30.69 -4.22 -0.46
CA ILE A 368 31.55 -3.91 -1.60
C ILE A 368 31.32 -2.48 -2.08
N LYS A 369 32.38 -1.66 -2.06
CA LYS A 369 32.31 -0.26 -2.52
C LYS A 369 32.15 -0.18 -4.02
N LEU A 370 31.53 0.90 -4.51
CA LEU A 370 31.34 1.12 -5.94
C LEU A 370 32.67 1.21 -6.71
N GLU A 371 33.67 1.88 -6.14
CA GLU A 371 34.98 2.07 -6.76
C GLU A 371 35.78 0.77 -6.92
N ASP A 372 35.49 -0.26 -6.14
CA ASP A 372 36.17 -1.56 -6.18
C ASP A 372 35.53 -2.53 -7.18
N ARG A 373 34.36 -2.21 -7.74
CA ARG A 373 33.65 -3.05 -8.72
C ARG A 373 34.26 -2.84 -10.11
N LYS A 374 35.15 -3.74 -10.54
CA LYS A 374 35.86 -3.64 -11.83
C LYS A 374 35.30 -4.57 -12.88
N THR A 375 34.68 -5.67 -12.48
CA THR A 375 34.15 -6.70 -13.37
C THR A 375 32.65 -6.91 -13.14
N LEU A 376 31.97 -7.56 -14.09
CA LEU A 376 30.53 -7.83 -13.98
C LEU A 376 30.20 -8.66 -12.72
N ILE A 377 31.05 -9.63 -12.38
CA ILE A 377 30.83 -10.45 -11.18
C ILE A 377 31.02 -9.64 -9.89
N ASP A 378 31.85 -8.59 -9.88
CA ASP A 378 32.00 -7.72 -8.72
C ASP A 378 30.68 -6.99 -8.37
N TYR A 379 29.90 -6.60 -9.39
CA TYR A 379 28.57 -6.04 -9.19
C TYR A 379 27.58 -7.06 -8.63
N TRP A 380 27.70 -8.33 -9.03
CA TRP A 380 26.87 -9.41 -8.50
C TRP A 380 27.19 -9.71 -7.04
N VAL A 381 28.48 -9.85 -6.70
CA VAL A 381 28.96 -10.11 -5.34
C VAL A 381 28.57 -8.98 -4.38
N CYS A 382 28.51 -7.74 -4.87
CA CYS A 382 28.00 -6.62 -4.07
C CYS A 382 26.60 -6.89 -3.50
N ILE A 383 25.69 -7.48 -4.28
CA ILE A 383 24.33 -7.76 -3.81
C ILE A 383 24.36 -8.81 -2.71
N LEU A 384 25.16 -9.86 -2.86
CA LEU A 384 25.34 -10.87 -1.82
C LEU A 384 25.90 -10.25 -0.53
N ALA A 385 26.81 -9.26 -0.66
CA ALA A 385 27.46 -8.60 0.47
C ALA A 385 26.52 -7.68 1.26
N PHE A 386 25.29 -7.44 0.79
CA PHE A 386 24.28 -6.68 1.52
C PHE A 386 23.93 -7.31 2.87
N ILE A 387 24.11 -8.63 3.03
CA ILE A 387 23.88 -9.32 4.31
C ILE A 387 24.71 -8.75 5.47
N PHE A 388 25.87 -8.14 5.17
CA PHE A 388 26.76 -7.57 6.18
C PHE A 388 26.34 -6.17 6.67
N ASP A 389 25.38 -5.53 6.01
CA ASP A 389 24.78 -4.23 6.40
C ASP A 389 23.27 -4.37 6.60
N LEU A 390 22.81 -5.55 7.03
CA LEU A 390 21.46 -5.77 7.55
C LEU A 390 21.46 -5.64 9.07
N TYR A 391 20.56 -4.81 9.60
CA TYR A 391 20.52 -4.47 11.03
C TYR A 391 19.65 -5.41 11.84
N PHE A 392 18.66 -6.08 11.23
CA PHE A 392 17.71 -6.92 11.94
C PHE A 392 17.88 -8.40 11.66
N LYS A 393 17.79 -9.21 12.72
CA LYS A 393 17.78 -10.68 12.64
C LYS A 393 16.69 -11.21 11.72
N SER A 394 15.51 -10.57 11.74
CA SER A 394 14.39 -10.89 10.85
C SER A 394 14.75 -10.73 9.37
N SER A 395 15.61 -9.76 9.03
CA SER A 395 16.08 -9.55 7.65
C SER A 395 16.99 -10.67 7.20
N LEU A 396 17.98 -11.07 8.02
CA LEU A 396 18.83 -12.23 7.73
C LEU A 396 18.02 -13.52 7.65
N LYS A 397 17.03 -13.70 8.54
CA LYS A 397 16.11 -14.83 8.50
C LYS A 397 15.28 -14.84 7.22
N TYR A 398 14.81 -13.68 6.74
CA TYR A 398 14.11 -13.57 5.46
C TYR A 398 14.97 -14.06 4.30
N ILE A 399 16.25 -13.66 4.26
CA ILE A 399 17.22 -14.13 3.25
C ILE A 399 17.40 -15.65 3.32
N LYS A 400 17.53 -16.21 4.53
CA LYS A 400 17.65 -17.65 4.76
C LYS A 400 16.42 -18.43 4.30
N ASP A 401 15.24 -18.00 4.74
CA ASP A 401 13.98 -18.71 4.49
C ASP A 401 13.59 -18.68 3.00
N LYS A 402 14.01 -17.64 2.27
CA LYS A 402 13.86 -17.51 0.81
C LYS A 402 14.97 -18.18 0.01
N ASN A 403 16.01 -18.67 0.67
CA ASN A 403 17.16 -19.31 0.03
C ASN A 403 17.90 -18.42 -0.99
N TYR A 404 17.90 -17.09 -0.80
CA TYR A 404 18.40 -16.17 -1.81
C TYR A 404 19.89 -16.34 -2.12
N ILE A 405 20.73 -16.73 -1.14
CA ILE A 405 22.16 -16.93 -1.38
C ILE A 405 22.39 -18.02 -2.42
N ASP A 406 21.78 -19.19 -2.24
CA ASP A 406 21.94 -20.29 -3.19
C ASP A 406 21.32 -19.92 -4.54
N ILE A 407 20.10 -19.36 -4.55
CA ILE A 407 19.41 -18.97 -5.79
C ILE A 407 20.24 -17.99 -6.63
N LEU A 408 20.78 -16.93 -6.01
CA LEU A 408 21.53 -15.92 -6.76
C LEU A 408 22.91 -16.40 -7.20
N ILE A 409 23.55 -17.28 -6.43
CA ILE A 409 24.83 -17.87 -6.85
C ILE A 409 24.59 -18.86 -8.01
N ASP A 410 23.55 -19.69 -7.93
CA ASP A 410 23.23 -20.70 -8.95
C ASP A 410 22.62 -20.11 -10.23
N LYS A 411 22.25 -18.83 -10.20
CA LYS A 411 21.70 -18.12 -11.37
C LYS A 411 22.71 -17.92 -12.50
N ILE A 412 24.01 -17.93 -12.20
CA ILE A 412 25.08 -17.71 -13.17
C ILE A 412 25.82 -19.03 -13.44
N GLU A 413 26.00 -19.36 -14.72
CA GLU A 413 26.85 -20.49 -15.09
C GLU A 413 28.32 -20.05 -15.20
N TYR A 414 29.09 -20.21 -14.12
CA TYR A 414 30.50 -19.82 -14.09
C TYR A 414 31.37 -20.72 -14.98
N LYS A 415 31.97 -20.14 -16.03
CA LYS A 415 32.96 -20.77 -16.92
C LYS A 415 34.40 -20.44 -16.53
N ASN A 416 34.61 -19.37 -15.76
CA ASN A 416 35.89 -19.09 -15.12
C ASN A 416 36.02 -19.95 -13.85
N GLU A 417 36.94 -20.92 -13.85
CA GLU A 417 37.10 -21.88 -12.76
C GLU A 417 37.54 -21.23 -11.44
N GLU A 418 38.32 -20.15 -11.49
CA GLU A 418 38.71 -19.41 -10.28
C GLU A 418 37.50 -18.67 -9.68
N THR A 419 36.75 -17.94 -10.51
CA THR A 419 35.50 -17.29 -10.05
C THR A 419 34.52 -18.31 -9.49
N LYS A 420 34.38 -19.47 -10.14
CA LYS A 420 33.51 -20.55 -9.68
C LYS A 420 33.91 -21.05 -8.29
N ALA A 421 35.20 -21.31 -8.05
CA ALA A 421 35.69 -21.71 -6.74
C ALA A 421 35.46 -20.62 -5.68
N ARG A 422 35.75 -19.35 -6.01
CA ARG A 422 35.53 -18.21 -5.12
C ARG A 422 34.06 -18.01 -4.77
N MET A 423 33.14 -18.23 -5.71
CA MET A 423 31.70 -18.13 -5.47
C MET A 423 31.21 -19.21 -4.49
N GLU A 424 31.81 -20.41 -4.50
CA GLU A 424 31.51 -21.43 -3.49
C GLU A 424 32.04 -21.09 -2.09
N ASP A 425 33.18 -20.41 -2.00
CA ASP A 425 33.67 -19.88 -0.72
C ASP A 425 32.75 -18.76 -0.20
N ILE A 426 32.32 -17.87 -1.08
CA ILE A 426 31.32 -16.84 -0.79
C ILE A 426 30.02 -17.48 -0.31
N ARG A 427 29.53 -18.54 -0.97
CA ARG A 427 28.32 -19.29 -0.55
C ARG A 427 28.45 -19.77 0.88
N LYS A 428 29.56 -20.44 1.21
CA LYS A 428 29.83 -20.97 2.56
C LYS A 428 29.94 -19.85 3.59
N CYS A 429 30.69 -18.80 3.27
CA CYS A 429 30.88 -17.63 4.12
C CYS A 429 29.55 -16.95 4.44
N ALA A 430 28.75 -16.65 3.41
CA ALA A 430 27.45 -16.01 3.54
C ALA A 430 26.47 -16.85 4.38
N LYS A 431 26.36 -18.15 4.10
CA LYS A 431 25.46 -19.05 4.85
C LYS A 431 25.88 -19.16 6.31
N LYS A 432 27.19 -19.28 6.58
CA LYS A 432 27.71 -19.27 7.95
C LYS A 432 27.43 -17.96 8.66
N TYR A 433 27.68 -16.82 8.02
CA TYR A 433 27.39 -15.51 8.60
C TYR A 433 25.91 -15.36 8.96
N ILE A 434 25.01 -15.75 8.05
CA ILE A 434 23.56 -15.71 8.29
C ILE A 434 23.18 -16.62 9.46
N GLU A 435 23.71 -17.84 9.52
CA GLU A 435 23.44 -18.78 10.62
C GLU A 435 23.93 -18.28 11.97
N ASP A 436 25.11 -17.67 12.02
CA ASP A 436 25.71 -17.15 13.25
C ASP A 436 24.99 -15.88 13.77
N ASN A 437 24.18 -15.20 12.94
CA ASN A 437 23.58 -13.89 13.24
C ASN A 437 22.03 -13.85 13.27
N ILE A 438 21.33 -14.99 13.16
CA ILE A 438 19.86 -15.07 13.33
C ILE A 438 19.49 -15.31 14.80
#